data_AF-A0A240EKA6-F1
#
_entry.id   AF-A0A240EKA6-F1
#
_cell.length_a   1.000
_cell.length_b   1.000
_cell.length_c   1.000
_cell.angle_alpha   90.00
_cell.angle_beta   90.00
_cell.angle_gamma   90.00
#
_symmetry.space_group_name_H-M   'P 1'
#
loop_
_entity.id
_entity.type
_entity.pdbx_description
1 polymer ?
#
loop_
_entity_poly.entity_id
_entity_poly.type
_entity_poly.pdbx_seq_one_letter_code
_entity_poly.pdbx_strand_id
1 'polypeptide(L)'
;MMFVEQAAERLQLDIRNLTDMETKFLIAETYRDINRAVLQSLALNQDGENLKALGGAKVRFRTCNFLRFKALYNERDVREMLGVLVDCRKPEYEHDVYQVGWLPYCQYVLFWHIQAYRNKRLINMYRLPARDYSDIEFRVYVSAEIVENK
;
A
#
# COMPACT_ATOMS: atom_id res chain seq x y z
N MET A 1 -8.54 -16.91 -1.65
CA MET A 1 -7.77 -17.08 -0.40
C MET A 1 -7.53 -15.69 0.17
N MET A 2 -7.73 -15.51 1.47
CA MET A 2 -7.59 -14.21 2.13
C MET A 2 -6.11 -13.91 2.42
N PHE A 3 -5.72 -12.64 2.51
CA PHE A 3 -4.31 -12.26 2.78
C PHE A 3 -3.76 -12.87 4.08
N VAL A 4 -4.60 -12.99 5.12
CA VAL A 4 -4.21 -13.65 6.38
C VAL A 4 -3.81 -15.11 6.17
N GLU A 5 -4.54 -15.83 5.33
CA GLU A 5 -4.27 -17.24 5.04
C GLU A 5 -2.97 -17.38 4.24
N GLN A 6 -2.74 -16.47 3.29
CA GLN A 6 -1.52 -16.45 2.47
C GLN A 6 -0.28 -16.13 3.31
N ALA A 7 -0.39 -15.15 4.20
CA ALA A 7 0.68 -14.81 5.12
C ALA A 7 0.95 -15.96 6.09
N ALA A 8 -0.08 -16.59 6.66
CA ALA A 8 0.08 -17.71 7.59
C ALA A 8 0.74 -18.93 6.92
N GLU A 9 0.31 -19.30 5.71
CA GLU A 9 0.91 -20.38 4.94
C GLU A 9 2.40 -20.11 4.67
N ARG A 10 2.72 -18.89 4.21
CA ARG A 10 4.10 -18.47 3.94
C ARG A 10 4.97 -18.46 5.21
N LEU A 11 4.38 -18.13 6.35
CA LEU A 11 5.04 -18.13 7.66
C LEU A 11 5.03 -19.49 8.37
N GLN A 12 4.34 -20.49 7.81
CA GLN A 12 4.15 -21.82 8.42
C GLN A 12 3.48 -21.75 9.81
N LEU A 13 2.54 -20.83 10.00
CA LEU A 13 1.82 -20.61 11.25
C LEU A 13 0.44 -21.27 11.24
N ASP A 14 0.05 -21.92 12.34
CA ASP A 14 -1.34 -22.36 12.56
C ASP A 14 -2.16 -21.21 13.16
N ILE A 15 -3.05 -20.62 12.35
CA ILE A 15 -3.93 -19.50 12.75
C ILE A 15 -4.79 -19.85 13.97
N ARG A 16 -5.03 -21.13 14.26
CA ARG A 16 -5.85 -21.56 15.42
C ARG A 16 -5.08 -21.53 16.73
N ASN A 17 -3.75 -21.50 16.69
CA ASN A 17 -2.89 -21.59 17.86
C ASN A 17 -1.65 -20.71 17.69
N LEU A 18 -1.87 -19.39 17.78
CA LEU A 18 -0.81 -18.40 17.68
C LEU A 18 -0.44 -17.86 19.07
N THR A 19 0.85 -17.68 19.31
CA THR A 19 1.35 -16.82 20.38
C THR A 19 1.11 -15.33 20.06
N ASP A 20 1.26 -14.45 21.05
CA ASP A 20 1.16 -13.00 20.85
C ASP A 20 2.18 -12.47 19.83
N MET A 21 3.40 -13.04 19.83
CA MET A 21 4.46 -12.65 18.91
C MET A 21 4.13 -13.08 17.47
N GLU A 22 3.70 -14.33 17.28
CA GLU A 22 3.27 -14.84 15.98
C GLU A 22 2.05 -14.08 15.45
N THR A 23 1.12 -13.71 16.33
CA THR A 23 -0.04 -12.89 15.98
C THR A 23 0.39 -11.54 15.43
N LYS A 24 1.30 -10.83 16.12
CA LYS A 24 1.84 -9.54 15.64
C LYS A 24 2.55 -9.69 14.30
N PHE A 25 3.34 -10.74 14.15
CA PHE A 25 4.09 -10.99 12.93
C PHE A 25 3.18 -11.33 11.74
N LEU A 26 2.18 -12.18 11.95
CA LEU A 26 1.17 -12.51 10.95
C LEU A 26 0.38 -11.29 10.50
N ILE A 27 -0.03 -10.43 11.43
CA ILE A 27 -0.73 -9.17 11.13
C ILE A 27 0.17 -8.25 10.29
N ALA A 28 1.44 -8.10 10.65
CA ALA A 28 2.39 -7.28 9.89
C ALA A 28 2.58 -7.81 8.46
N GLU A 29 2.78 -9.12 8.28
CA GLU A 29 2.90 -9.72 6.94
C GLU A 29 1.61 -9.62 6.12
N THR A 30 0.44 -9.79 6.76
CA THR A 30 -0.86 -9.59 6.12
C THR A 30 -0.97 -8.17 5.55
N TYR A 31 -0.58 -7.15 6.32
CA TYR A 31 -0.57 -5.78 5.83
C TYR A 31 0.43 -5.56 4.72
N ARG A 32 1.62 -6.16 4.77
CA ARG A 32 2.59 -6.10 3.66
C ARG A 32 2.00 -6.66 2.36
N ASP A 33 1.24 -7.74 2.43
CA ASP A 33 0.61 -8.33 1.25
C ASP A 33 -0.54 -7.47 0.70
N ILE A 34 -1.38 -6.89 1.57
CA ILE A 34 -2.43 -5.92 1.17
C ILE A 34 -1.80 -4.72 0.45
N ASN A 35 -0.75 -4.19 1.04
CA ASN A 35 0.01 -3.04 0.55
C ASN A 35 0.58 -3.30 -0.85
N ARG A 36 1.17 -4.49 -1.07
CA ARG A 36 1.65 -4.92 -2.39
C ARG A 36 0.51 -5.00 -3.39
N ALA A 37 -0.62 -5.59 -3.01
CA ALA A 37 -1.78 -5.72 -3.90
C ALA A 37 -2.42 -4.36 -4.27
N VAL A 38 -2.43 -3.39 -3.34
CA VAL A 38 -2.85 -2.01 -3.60
C VAL A 38 -1.94 -1.36 -4.67
N LEU A 39 -0.62 -1.45 -4.50
CA LEU A 39 0.35 -0.89 -5.44
C LEU A 39 0.26 -1.56 -6.82
N GLN A 40 0.11 -2.88 -6.86
CA GLN A 40 -0.07 -3.63 -8.09
C GLN A 40 -1.37 -3.25 -8.83
N SER A 41 -2.48 -3.08 -8.10
CA SER A 41 -3.75 -2.61 -8.69
C SER A 41 -3.58 -1.24 -9.36
N LEU A 42 -2.86 -0.32 -8.70
CA LEU A 42 -2.59 1.00 -9.26
C LEU A 42 -1.72 0.96 -10.50
N ALA A 43 -0.61 0.21 -10.44
CA ALA A 43 0.35 0.09 -11.53
C ALA A 43 -0.29 -0.48 -12.81
N LEU A 44 -1.18 -1.47 -12.65
CA LEU A 44 -1.86 -2.12 -13.77
C LEU A 44 -3.15 -1.42 -14.22
N ASN A 45 -3.52 -0.29 -13.60
CA ASN A 45 -4.81 0.39 -13.82
C ASN A 45 -6.02 -0.55 -13.60
N GLN A 46 -5.89 -1.52 -12.71
CA GLN A 46 -6.91 -2.51 -12.33
C GLN A 46 -7.49 -2.14 -10.98
N ASP A 47 -8.05 -0.93 -10.87
CA ASP A 47 -8.47 -0.32 -9.59
C ASP A 47 -9.41 -1.28 -8.80
N GLY A 48 -8.85 -1.96 -7.81
CA GLY A 48 -9.55 -2.89 -6.92
C GLY A 48 -9.64 -4.35 -7.38
N GLU A 49 -9.15 -4.74 -8.56
CA GLU A 49 -9.26 -6.13 -9.02
C GLU A 49 -8.42 -7.09 -8.18
N ASN A 50 -7.15 -6.74 -7.87
CA ASN A 50 -6.30 -7.57 -7.01
C ASN A 50 -6.79 -7.60 -5.56
N LEU A 51 -7.68 -6.68 -5.18
CA LEU A 51 -8.31 -6.62 -3.87
C LEU A 51 -9.73 -7.19 -3.87
N LYS A 52 -10.22 -7.75 -4.99
CA LYS A 52 -11.56 -8.34 -5.06
C LYS A 52 -11.77 -9.47 -4.06
N ALA A 53 -10.69 -10.19 -3.72
CA ALA A 53 -10.66 -11.19 -2.65
C ALA A 53 -10.93 -10.61 -1.24
N LEU A 54 -10.89 -9.29 -1.09
CA LEU A 54 -11.17 -8.54 0.12
C LEU A 54 -12.56 -7.90 0.15
N GLY A 55 -13.58 -8.58 -0.37
CA GLY A 55 -14.96 -8.09 -0.24
C GLY A 55 -15.25 -6.81 -1.05
N GLY A 56 -14.59 -6.62 -2.19
CA GLY A 56 -14.87 -5.50 -3.09
C GLY A 56 -14.22 -4.18 -2.71
N ALA A 57 -13.09 -4.22 -1.99
CA ALA A 57 -12.29 -3.04 -1.67
C ALA A 57 -11.87 -2.28 -2.95
N LYS A 58 -11.72 -0.96 -2.82
CA LYS A 58 -11.36 -0.05 -3.91
C LYS A 58 -10.02 0.62 -3.66
N VAL A 59 -9.34 0.98 -4.73
CA VAL A 59 -8.09 1.75 -4.66
C VAL A 59 -8.28 3.09 -5.34
N ARG A 60 -7.68 4.13 -4.78
CA ARG A 60 -7.73 5.49 -5.32
C ARG A 60 -6.38 6.16 -5.27
N PHE A 61 -5.98 6.72 -6.41
CA PHE A 61 -4.75 7.47 -6.55
C PHE A 61 -4.94 8.97 -6.27
N ARG A 62 -4.00 9.58 -5.55
CA ARG A 62 -4.01 11.00 -5.17
C ARG A 62 -2.62 11.62 -5.24
N THR A 63 -2.34 12.38 -6.29
CA THR A 63 -1.14 13.23 -6.36
C THR A 63 -1.34 14.57 -5.67
N CYS A 64 -0.26 15.08 -5.04
CA CYS A 64 -0.23 16.44 -4.51
C CYS A 64 -0.35 17.47 -5.64
N ASN A 65 -0.77 18.68 -5.27
CA ASN A 65 -0.95 19.77 -6.22
C ASN A 65 0.34 20.14 -6.95
N PHE A 66 1.50 20.04 -6.30
CA PHE A 66 2.80 20.34 -6.93
C PHE A 66 3.05 19.47 -8.17
N LEU A 67 2.88 18.16 -8.06
CA LEU A 67 3.03 17.21 -9.17
C LEU A 67 2.03 17.51 -10.31
N ARG A 68 0.80 17.87 -9.95
CA ARG A 68 -0.26 18.20 -10.92
C ARG A 68 0.00 19.51 -11.66
N PHE A 69 0.39 20.57 -10.94
CA PHE A 69 0.59 21.90 -11.50
C PHE A 69 1.85 22.01 -12.34
N LYS A 70 2.92 21.31 -11.96
CA LYS A 70 4.16 21.34 -12.72
C LYS A 70 4.08 20.52 -14.02
N ALA A 71 3.01 19.73 -14.21
CA ALA A 71 2.80 18.83 -15.36
C ALA A 71 4.01 17.93 -15.66
N LEU A 72 4.91 17.74 -14.69
CA LEU A 72 6.15 16.98 -14.84
C LEU A 72 5.86 15.47 -14.97
N TYR A 73 4.69 15.05 -14.52
CA TYR A 73 4.26 13.65 -14.52
C TYR A 73 2.80 13.58 -14.90
N ASN A 74 2.48 12.71 -15.86
CA ASN A 74 1.10 12.27 -16.01
C ASN A 74 0.81 11.17 -14.97
N GLU A 75 -0.47 10.95 -14.61
CA GLU A 75 -0.85 9.95 -13.60
C GLU A 75 -0.34 8.55 -13.94
N ARG A 76 -0.27 8.22 -15.24
CA ARG A 76 0.22 6.93 -15.73
C ARG A 76 1.71 6.76 -15.41
N ASP A 77 2.55 7.76 -15.62
CA ASP A 77 4.00 7.68 -15.32
C ASP A 77 4.23 7.37 -13.84
N VAL A 78 3.48 8.04 -12.94
CA VAL A 78 3.60 7.80 -11.50
C VAL A 78 3.12 6.39 -11.14
N ARG A 79 2.04 5.90 -11.76
CA ARG A 79 1.57 4.53 -11.58
C ARG A 79 2.60 3.50 -12.08
N GLU A 80 3.26 3.75 -13.21
CA GLU A 80 4.35 2.90 -13.74
C GLU A 80 5.56 2.88 -12.78
N MET A 81 5.96 4.05 -12.24
CA MET A 81 7.02 4.13 -11.22
C MET A 81 6.67 3.37 -9.94
N LEU A 82 5.41 3.43 -9.49
CA LEU A 82 4.95 2.61 -8.37
C LEU A 82 5.00 1.11 -8.70
N GLY A 83 4.82 0.73 -9.98
CA GLY A 83 4.94 -0.64 -10.48
C GLY A 83 6.35 -1.21 -10.34
N VAL A 84 7.39 -0.39 -10.57
CA VAL A 84 8.80 -0.80 -10.37
C VAL A 84 9.06 -1.30 -8.94
N LEU A 85 8.31 -0.81 -7.95
CA LEU A 85 8.42 -1.23 -6.55
C LEU A 85 7.81 -2.61 -6.28
N VAL A 86 6.90 -3.09 -7.13
CA VAL A 86 6.36 -4.45 -7.05
C VAL A 86 7.48 -5.46 -7.37
N ASP A 87 8.34 -5.11 -8.32
CA ASP A 87 9.44 -5.97 -8.81
C ASP A 87 10.76 -5.75 -8.06
N CYS A 88 10.99 -4.55 -7.50
CA CYS A 88 12.14 -4.27 -6.65
C CYS A 88 11.96 -4.92 -5.27
N ARG A 89 12.90 -5.83 -4.95
CA ARG A 89 12.97 -6.63 -3.72
C ARG A 89 12.61 -5.83 -2.45
N LYS A 90 11.76 -6.47 -1.62
CA LYS A 90 11.42 -6.14 -0.21
C LYS A 90 11.73 -4.69 0.16
N PRO A 91 10.83 -3.74 -0.17
CA PRO A 91 10.82 -2.44 0.51
C PRO A 91 11.02 -2.65 2.01
N GLU A 92 12.13 -2.12 2.53
CA GLU A 92 12.45 -2.11 3.95
C GLU A 92 11.52 -1.09 4.60
N TYR A 93 10.33 -1.55 4.97
CA TYR A 93 9.36 -0.76 5.72
C TYR A 93 9.88 -0.60 7.15
N GLU A 94 10.77 0.35 7.34
CA GLU A 94 11.19 0.74 8.67
C GLU A 94 10.05 1.57 9.29
N HIS A 95 9.51 1.05 10.39
CA HIS A 95 8.56 1.68 11.31
C HIS A 95 7.08 1.51 10.97
N ASP A 96 6.38 1.08 12.01
CA ASP A 96 5.03 0.55 12.06
C ASP A 96 3.97 1.66 12.00
N VAL A 97 4.01 2.50 10.96
CA VAL A 97 3.00 3.54 10.71
C VAL A 97 2.74 3.70 9.20
N TYR A 98 2.05 2.73 8.60
CA TYR A 98 1.18 2.92 7.43
C TYR A 98 1.80 3.43 6.11
N GLN A 99 2.66 2.59 5.52
CA GLN A 99 3.23 2.72 4.18
C GLN A 99 3.96 4.04 3.93
N VAL A 100 5.27 3.96 3.94
CA VAL A 100 6.12 5.04 3.48
C VAL A 100 7.09 4.41 2.50
N GLY A 101 7.19 4.98 1.33
CA GLY A 101 8.27 4.67 0.42
C GLY A 101 8.69 5.93 -0.31
N TRP A 102 9.91 5.87 -0.82
CA TRP A 102 10.48 6.95 -1.59
C TRP A 102 11.20 6.41 -2.81
N LEU A 103 11.21 7.22 -3.87
CA LEU A 103 11.90 6.89 -5.11
C LEU A 103 12.62 8.15 -5.62
N PRO A 104 13.95 8.12 -5.74
CA PRO A 104 14.68 9.18 -6.43
C PRO A 104 14.31 9.22 -7.91
N TYR A 105 14.07 10.41 -8.43
CA TYR A 105 13.86 10.62 -9.84
C TYR A 105 14.37 12.00 -10.27
N CYS A 106 15.39 12.04 -11.11
CA CYS A 106 16.07 13.26 -11.55
C CYS A 106 16.47 14.15 -10.36
N GLN A 107 15.85 15.31 -10.21
CA GLN A 107 16.12 16.31 -9.18
C GLN A 107 15.12 16.22 -8.01
N TYR A 108 14.33 15.15 -7.96
CA TYR A 108 13.24 14.99 -7.02
C TYR A 108 13.35 13.67 -6.25
N VAL A 109 12.74 13.65 -5.07
CA VAL A 109 12.36 12.43 -4.37
C VAL A 109 10.84 12.41 -4.32
N LEU A 110 10.25 11.34 -4.86
CA LEU A 110 8.84 11.08 -4.71
C LEU A 110 8.62 10.34 -3.40
N PHE A 111 7.63 10.76 -2.61
CA PHE A 111 7.19 10.08 -1.40
C PHE A 111 5.75 9.65 -1.56
N TRP A 112 5.37 8.52 -0.96
CA TRP A 112 3.97 8.13 -0.92
C TRP A 112 3.59 7.44 0.38
N HIS A 113 2.29 7.48 0.65
CA HIS A 113 1.69 6.75 1.75
C HIS A 113 0.27 6.29 1.44
N ILE A 114 -0.19 5.29 2.18
CA ILE A 114 -1.53 4.71 1.97
C ILE A 114 -2.37 4.86 3.23
N GLN A 115 -3.60 5.29 3.01
CA GLN A 115 -4.60 5.45 4.07
C GLN A 115 -5.83 4.62 3.73
N ALA A 116 -6.40 3.96 4.73
CA ALA A 116 -7.64 3.23 4.59
C ALA A 116 -8.83 4.07 5.06
N TYR A 117 -9.93 4.00 4.32
CA TYR A 117 -11.18 4.68 4.64
C TYR A 117 -12.33 3.68 4.65
N ARG A 118 -13.22 3.81 5.63
CA ARG A 118 -14.53 3.14 5.63
C ARG A 118 -15.60 4.20 5.65
N ASN A 119 -16.54 4.16 4.70
CA ASN A 119 -17.62 5.16 4.62
C ASN A 119 -17.09 6.61 4.65
N LYS A 120 -16.02 6.89 3.90
CA LYS A 120 -15.31 8.19 3.81
C LYS A 120 -14.63 8.65 5.11
N ARG A 121 -14.65 7.87 6.19
CA ARG A 121 -13.92 8.16 7.43
C ARG A 121 -12.57 7.46 7.40
N LEU A 122 -11.50 8.19 7.72
CA LEU A 122 -10.18 7.60 7.89
C LEU A 122 -10.25 6.58 9.02
N ILE A 123 -9.77 5.38 8.75
CA ILE A 123 -9.64 4.33 9.76
C ILE A 123 -8.17 4.06 10.01
N ASN A 124 -7.85 3.80 11.27
CA ASN A 124 -6.54 3.35 11.69
C ASN A 124 -6.31 1.94 11.12
N MET A 125 -5.22 1.71 10.37
CA MET A 125 -5.05 0.42 9.71
C MET A 125 -4.77 -0.73 10.69
N TYR A 126 -4.31 -0.51 11.94
CA TYR A 126 -4.28 -1.57 12.96
C TYR A 126 -5.68 -2.08 13.31
N ARG A 127 -6.71 -1.25 13.08
CA ARG A 127 -8.11 -1.60 13.29
C ARG A 127 -8.78 -2.12 12.02
N LEU A 128 -8.04 -2.32 10.91
CA LEU A 128 -8.58 -3.00 9.75
C LEU A 128 -8.93 -4.43 10.17
N PRO A 129 -10.18 -4.86 9.95
CA PRO A 129 -10.53 -6.24 10.22
C PRO A 129 -9.75 -7.11 9.24
N ALA A 130 -8.86 -7.96 9.74
CA ALA A 130 -8.07 -8.88 8.92
C ALA A 130 -8.95 -9.81 8.07
N ARG A 131 -10.25 -9.90 8.39
CA ARG A 131 -11.24 -10.71 7.69
C ARG A 131 -12.42 -9.96 7.07
N ASP A 132 -12.50 -8.66 7.22
CA ASP A 132 -13.62 -7.88 6.69
C ASP A 132 -13.15 -6.52 6.16
N TYR A 133 -12.95 -6.51 4.85
CA TYR A 133 -12.55 -5.33 4.08
C TYR A 133 -13.70 -4.79 3.24
N SER A 134 -14.93 -5.18 3.56
CA SER A 134 -16.13 -4.63 2.91
C SER A 134 -16.16 -3.12 3.11
N ASP A 135 -16.47 -2.41 2.04
CA ASP A 135 -16.54 -0.94 1.98
C ASP A 135 -15.25 -0.21 2.39
N ILE A 136 -14.09 -0.85 2.23
CA ILE A 136 -12.79 -0.20 2.40
C ILE A 136 -12.34 0.46 1.09
N GLU A 137 -11.99 1.74 1.17
CA GLU A 137 -11.28 2.49 0.13
C GLU A 137 -9.85 2.76 0.59
N PHE A 138 -8.87 2.20 -0.12
CA PHE A 138 -7.46 2.51 0.05
C PHE A 138 -7.10 3.72 -0.80
N ARG A 139 -6.53 4.76 -0.21
CA ARG A 139 -6.04 5.95 -0.91
C ARG A 139 -4.54 6.02 -0.85
N VAL A 140 -3.91 6.18 -2.01
CA VAL A 140 -2.47 6.36 -2.15
C VAL A 140 -2.18 7.81 -2.44
N TYR A 141 -1.49 8.46 -1.52
CA TYR A 141 -1.10 9.85 -1.62
C TYR A 141 0.35 9.92 -2.06
N VAL A 142 0.64 10.71 -3.09
CA VAL A 142 1.99 10.92 -3.61
C VAL A 142 2.37 12.40 -3.53
N SER A 143 3.53 12.68 -2.96
CA SER A 143 4.18 13.99 -2.90
C SER A 143 5.57 13.94 -3.52
N ALA A 144 6.15 15.11 -3.79
CA ALA A 144 7.50 15.22 -4.32
C ALA A 144 8.24 16.35 -3.60
N GLU A 145 9.51 16.14 -3.33
CA GLU A 145 10.43 17.14 -2.78
C GLU A 145 11.61 17.31 -3.73
N ILE A 146 12.16 18.52 -3.81
CA ILE A 146 13.35 18.82 -4.61
C ILE A 146 14.59 18.38 -3.82
N VAL A 147 15.48 17.67 -4.48
CA VAL A 147 16.82 17.41 -3.96
C VAL A 147 17.64 18.68 -4.14
N GLU A 148 17.73 19.50 -3.09
CA GLU A 148 18.67 20.61 -3.07
C GLU A 148 20.09 20.03 -2.99
N ASN A 149 20.83 20.11 -4.11
CA ASN A 149 22.27 19.89 -4.08
C ASN A 149 22.90 21.01 -3.25
N LYS A 150 23.29 20.71 -2.01
CA LYS A 150 24.16 21.56 -1.21
C LYS A 150 25.60 21.50 -1.73
#